data_AF-A0A1Y6APM9-F1
#
_entry.id   AF-A0A1Y6APM9-F1
#
_cell.length_a   1.000
_cell.length_b   1.000
_cell.length_c   1.000
_cell.angle_alpha   90.00
_cell.angle_beta   90.00
_cell.angle_gamma   90.00
#
_symmetry.space_group_name_H-M   'P 1'
#
loop_
_entity.id
_entity.type
_entity.pdbx_description
1 polymer ?
#
loop_
_entity_poly.entity_id
_entity_poly.type
_entity_poly.pdbx_seq_one_letter_code
_entity_poly.pdbx_strand_id
1 'polypeptide(L)'
;MHTTNNRQYSWVGSREMCLDEISIKQYGEIVIGKYGGNISAGAKKNEDGALVWSNGDWEFAAILDGHNSAESVDLVVNTIQKEYENIKEMMAASIDKVFRSIENHILTIFQSSSFKEKCQRIKGETACLLCVRKENYIWWLSIGDCLVYVFHEELHKLGQYALN
;
A
#
# COMPACT_ATOMS: atom_id res chain seq x y z
N MET A 1 -19.60 13.80 -15.70
CA MET A 1 -19.33 13.52 -14.26
C MET A 1 -18.12 14.35 -13.87
N HIS A 2 -18.30 15.36 -13.02
CA HIS A 2 -17.17 16.12 -12.48
C HIS A 2 -16.59 15.31 -11.32
N THR A 3 -15.64 14.42 -11.61
CA THR A 3 -14.82 13.79 -10.58
C THR A 3 -13.76 14.81 -10.16
N THR A 4 -13.86 15.33 -8.95
CA THR A 4 -12.68 15.86 -8.27
C THR A 4 -11.70 14.69 -8.16
N ASN A 5 -10.73 14.64 -9.07
CA ASN A 5 -9.74 13.57 -9.18
C ASN A 5 -8.80 13.63 -7.97
N ASN A 6 -9.26 13.17 -6.82
CA ASN A 6 -8.37 12.92 -5.70
C ASN A 6 -7.47 11.76 -6.13
N ARG A 7 -6.17 12.01 -6.26
CA ARG A 7 -5.20 11.02 -6.70
C ARG A 7 -4.36 10.46 -5.54
N GLN A 8 -4.68 10.85 -4.31
CA GLN A 8 -3.99 10.38 -3.12
C GLN A 8 -5.01 9.98 -2.06
N TYR A 9 -4.79 8.83 -1.44
CA TYR A 9 -5.63 8.39 -0.35
C TYR A 9 -4.87 7.44 0.57
N SER A 10 -5.20 7.50 1.85
CA SER A 10 -4.81 6.48 2.81
C SER A 10 -5.99 6.08 3.66
N TRP A 11 -5.94 4.85 4.14
CA TRP A 11 -6.96 4.23 4.95
C TRP A 11 -6.31 3.34 6.00
N VAL A 12 -6.87 3.38 7.21
CA VAL A 12 -6.54 2.51 8.32
C VAL A 12 -7.87 2.01 8.86
N GLY A 13 -8.04 0.70 8.99
CA GLY A 13 -9.31 0.07 9.34
C GLY A 13 -9.90 0.57 10.66
N SER A 14 -9.07 0.94 11.63
CA SER A 14 -9.52 1.52 12.90
C SER A 14 -10.22 2.87 12.75
N ARG A 15 -9.96 3.63 11.67
CA ARG A 15 -10.59 4.93 11.38
C ARG A 15 -11.92 4.77 10.62
N GLU A 16 -12.01 3.75 9.76
CA GLU A 16 -13.20 3.44 8.95
C GLU A 16 -13.26 1.92 8.70
N MET A 17 -13.95 1.17 9.55
CA MET A 17 -13.81 -0.30 9.59
C MET A 17 -14.43 -1.03 8.39
N CYS A 18 -15.42 -0.43 7.72
CA CYS A 18 -16.16 -1.06 6.61
C CYS A 18 -16.75 -2.44 6.98
N LEU A 19 -17.26 -2.61 8.21
CA LEU A 19 -17.95 -3.84 8.63
C LEU A 19 -19.34 -3.90 7.97
N ASP A 20 -19.70 -5.04 7.38
CA ASP A 20 -20.91 -5.23 6.57
C ASP A 20 -21.09 -4.22 5.42
N GLU A 21 -20.04 -3.50 5.05
CA GLU A 21 -20.07 -2.46 4.01
C GLU A 21 -18.96 -2.69 2.99
N ILE A 22 -19.35 -2.83 1.72
CA ILE A 22 -18.42 -2.84 0.59
C ILE A 22 -18.19 -1.39 0.15
N SER A 23 -16.95 -0.93 0.25
CA SER A 23 -16.55 0.40 -0.22
C SER A 23 -15.59 0.27 -1.40
N ILE A 24 -15.96 0.80 -2.56
CA ILE A 24 -15.12 0.82 -3.76
C ILE A 24 -14.93 2.27 -4.18
N LYS A 25 -13.68 2.73 -4.20
CA LYS A 25 -13.33 4.11 -4.57
C LYS A 25 -12.15 4.13 -5.53
N GLN A 26 -12.20 5.03 -6.50
CA GLN A 26 -11.15 5.22 -7.50
C GLN A 26 -10.37 6.51 -7.20
N TYR A 27 -9.04 6.43 -7.32
CA TYR A 27 -8.08 7.50 -7.09
C TYR A 27 -7.10 7.58 -8.26
N GLY A 28 -7.46 8.35 -9.29
CA GLY A 28 -6.76 8.29 -10.58
C GLY A 28 -6.99 6.93 -11.25
N GLU A 29 -5.91 6.25 -11.62
CA GLU A 29 -5.95 4.92 -12.25
C GLU A 29 -6.05 3.76 -11.25
N ILE A 30 -5.96 4.05 -9.94
CA ILE A 30 -5.99 3.02 -8.89
C ILE A 30 -7.40 2.91 -8.30
N VAL A 31 -7.90 1.67 -8.16
CA VAL A 31 -9.15 1.37 -7.47
C VAL A 31 -8.84 0.65 -6.16
N ILE A 32 -9.43 1.13 -5.06
CA ILE A 32 -9.37 0.46 -3.75
C ILE A 32 -10.75 -0.11 -3.44
N GLY A 33 -10.79 -1.41 -3.16
CA GLY A 33 -11.91 -2.07 -2.50
C GLY A 33 -11.59 -2.28 -1.01
N LYS A 34 -12.54 -1.96 -0.14
CA LYS A 34 -12.44 -2.18 1.31
C LYS A 34 -13.66 -2.95 1.79
N TYR A 35 -13.42 -3.95 2.62
CA TYR A 35 -14.45 -4.73 3.30
C TYR A 35 -13.86 -5.31 4.58
N GLY A 36 -14.40 -4.94 5.75
CA GLY A 36 -13.87 -5.34 7.05
C GLY A 36 -14.45 -6.62 7.64
N GLY A 37 -15.23 -7.35 6.85
CA GLY A 37 -15.89 -8.58 7.30
C GLY A 37 -17.33 -8.37 7.74
N ASN A 38 -17.98 -9.49 8.05
CA ASN A 38 -19.41 -9.55 8.34
C ASN A 38 -19.67 -9.55 9.85
N ILE A 39 -20.52 -8.64 10.36
CA ILE A 39 -20.76 -8.52 11.81
C ILE A 39 -21.51 -9.74 12.34
N SER A 40 -22.48 -10.25 11.58
CA SER A 40 -23.24 -11.45 11.96
C SER A 40 -22.37 -12.72 12.02
N ALA A 41 -21.25 -12.75 11.29
CA ALA A 41 -20.24 -13.80 11.34
C ALA A 41 -19.14 -13.54 12.40
N GLY A 42 -19.25 -12.45 13.18
CA GLY A 42 -18.38 -12.16 14.31
C GLY A 42 -17.27 -11.15 14.06
N ALA A 43 -17.26 -10.46 12.92
CA ALA A 43 -16.33 -9.34 12.70
C ALA A 43 -16.63 -8.19 13.67
N LYS A 44 -15.60 -7.68 14.34
CA LYS A 44 -15.72 -6.61 15.36
C LYS A 44 -14.77 -5.44 15.15
N LYS A 45 -13.77 -5.61 14.29
CA LYS A 45 -12.71 -4.65 14.01
C LYS A 45 -12.14 -4.91 12.62
N ASN A 46 -11.47 -3.91 12.08
CA ASN A 46 -10.65 -4.01 10.89
C ASN A 46 -9.29 -3.37 11.22
N GLU A 47 -8.22 -4.13 11.04
CA GLU A 47 -6.87 -3.73 11.39
C GLU A 47 -6.03 -3.39 10.16
N ASP A 48 -6.57 -3.63 8.96
CA ASP A 48 -5.88 -3.48 7.68
C ASP A 48 -5.67 -2.01 7.31
N GLY A 49 -4.84 -1.79 6.30
CA GLY A 49 -4.66 -0.47 5.74
C GLY A 49 -4.33 -0.48 4.26
N ALA A 50 -4.47 0.69 3.67
CA ALA A 50 -4.08 0.94 2.29
C ALA A 50 -3.57 2.36 2.13
N LEU A 51 -2.66 2.56 1.18
CA LEU A 51 -2.20 3.88 0.75
C LEU A 51 -2.01 3.85 -0.76
N VAL A 52 -2.54 4.85 -1.45
CA VAL A 52 -2.40 4.95 -2.91
C VAL A 52 -2.08 6.37 -3.33
N TRP A 53 -1.17 6.49 -4.29
CA TRP A 53 -0.87 7.71 -5.02
C TRP A 53 -0.86 7.39 -6.51
N SER A 54 -1.60 8.16 -7.28
CA SER A 54 -1.60 8.09 -8.74
C SER A 54 -1.10 9.43 -9.29
N ASN A 55 -0.19 9.40 -10.24
CA ASN A 55 0.31 10.61 -10.86
C ASN A 55 0.74 10.32 -12.29
N GLY A 56 -0.24 10.19 -13.19
CA GLY A 56 -0.03 10.17 -14.65
C GLY A 56 0.93 9.10 -15.16
N ASP A 57 2.23 9.35 -15.03
CA ASP A 57 3.33 8.49 -15.44
C ASP A 57 3.75 7.45 -14.37
N TRP A 58 3.32 7.59 -13.11
CA TRP A 58 3.61 6.64 -12.05
C TRP A 58 2.47 6.44 -11.05
N GLU A 59 2.53 5.31 -10.35
CA GLU A 59 1.63 4.89 -9.28
C GLU A 59 2.43 4.31 -8.11
N PHE A 60 1.95 4.56 -6.90
CA PHE A 60 2.43 3.94 -5.67
C PHE A 60 1.23 3.39 -4.93
N ALA A 61 1.28 2.13 -4.54
CA ALA A 61 0.25 1.47 -3.75
C ALA A 61 0.88 0.71 -2.58
N ALA A 62 0.19 0.69 -1.45
CA ALA A 62 0.51 -0.14 -0.31
C ALA A 62 -0.76 -0.82 0.17
N ILE A 63 -0.67 -2.11 0.50
CA ILE A 63 -1.67 -2.83 1.29
C ILE A 63 -1.00 -3.40 2.54
N LEU A 64 -1.71 -3.34 3.65
CA LEU A 64 -1.20 -3.74 4.95
C LEU A 64 -2.23 -4.64 5.62
N ASP A 65 -1.77 -5.79 6.10
CA ASP A 65 -2.54 -6.70 6.93
C ASP A 65 -2.10 -6.48 8.37
N GLY A 66 -3.00 -5.94 9.19
CA GLY A 66 -2.73 -5.63 10.59
C GLY A 66 -3.14 -6.78 11.50
N HIS A 67 -2.28 -7.17 12.43
CA HIS A 67 -2.60 -8.19 13.42
C HIS A 67 -2.49 -7.66 14.85
N ASN A 68 -3.48 -7.99 15.68
CA ASN A 68 -3.54 -7.71 17.14
C ASN A 68 -3.70 -6.22 17.53
N SER A 69 -3.42 -5.27 16.63
CA SER A 69 -3.86 -3.86 16.68
C SER A 69 -3.70 -3.21 15.30
N ALA A 70 -4.41 -2.11 15.05
CA ALA A 70 -4.20 -1.27 13.88
C ALA A 70 -3.06 -0.23 14.05
N GLU A 71 -2.41 -0.18 15.22
CA GLU A 71 -1.32 0.78 15.50
C GLU A 71 -0.10 0.57 14.59
N SER A 72 0.21 -0.69 14.26
CA SER A 72 1.27 -1.07 13.31
C SER A 72 1.00 -0.53 11.92
N VAL A 73 -0.23 -0.71 11.43
CA VAL A 73 -0.69 -0.18 10.14
C VAL A 73 -0.65 1.35 10.14
N ASP A 74 -1.18 1.98 11.19
CA ASP A 74 -1.17 3.44 11.34
C ASP A 74 0.26 4.01 11.30
N LEU A 75 1.20 3.35 11.99
CA LEU A 75 2.62 3.72 12.00
C LEU A 75 3.24 3.63 10.61
N VAL A 76 3.04 2.54 9.87
CA VAL A 76 3.62 2.35 8.53
C VAL A 76 3.01 3.34 7.54
N VAL A 77 1.67 3.46 7.52
CA VAL A 77 0.96 4.41 6.64
C VAL A 77 1.44 5.83 6.89
N ASN A 78 1.45 6.31 8.14
CA ASN A 78 1.87 7.67 8.45
C ASN A 78 3.37 7.89 8.17
N THR A 79 4.21 6.86 8.30
CA THR A 79 5.62 6.92 7.95
C THR A 79 5.80 7.14 6.45
N ILE A 80 5.13 6.34 5.61
CA ILE A 80 5.21 6.47 4.15
C ILE A 80 4.58 7.79 3.68
N GLN A 81 3.45 8.22 4.27
CA GLN A 81 2.80 9.49 3.91
C GLN A 81 3.71 10.71 4.06
N LYS A 82 4.56 10.74 5.08
CA LYS A 82 5.51 11.84 5.30
C LYS A 82 6.59 11.93 4.23
N GLU A 83 6.80 10.84 3.49
CA GLU A 83 7.83 10.71 2.46
C GLU A 83 7.29 11.02 1.06
N TYR A 84 6.03 11.45 0.94
CA TYR A 84 5.38 11.70 -0.35
C TYR A 84 6.19 12.61 -1.26
N GLU A 85 6.64 13.78 -0.79
CA GLU A 85 7.38 14.72 -1.65
C GLU A 85 8.75 14.16 -2.06
N ASN A 86 9.45 13.46 -1.15
CA ASN A 86 10.72 12.79 -1.46
C ASN A 86 10.52 11.71 -2.54
N ILE A 87 9.50 10.85 -2.37
CA ILE A 87 9.18 9.80 -3.32
C ILE A 87 8.78 10.39 -4.67
N LYS A 88 7.93 11.42 -4.67
CA LYS A 88 7.51 12.12 -5.89
C LYS A 88 8.70 12.72 -6.65
N GLU A 89 9.68 13.29 -5.95
CA GLU A 89 10.93 13.78 -6.56
C GLU A 89 11.73 12.62 -7.18
N MET A 90 11.86 11.50 -6.47
CA MET A 90 12.52 10.30 -7.01
C MET A 90 11.84 9.77 -8.27
N MET A 91 10.50 9.82 -8.34
CA MET A 91 9.73 9.40 -9.51
C MET A 91 9.98 10.26 -10.75
N ALA A 92 10.55 11.46 -10.62
CA ALA A 92 10.95 12.28 -11.76
C ALA A 92 12.21 11.73 -12.46
N ALA A 93 12.93 10.80 -11.84
CA ALA A 93 14.08 10.14 -12.45
C ALA A 93 13.65 9.18 -13.58
N SER A 94 14.62 8.83 -14.43
CA SER A 94 14.46 7.83 -15.48
C SER A 94 14.29 6.42 -14.90
N ILE A 95 13.68 5.54 -15.70
CA ILE A 95 13.30 4.18 -15.28
C ILE A 95 14.50 3.33 -14.80
N ASP A 96 15.69 3.55 -15.37
CA ASP A 96 16.93 2.86 -15.00
C ASP A 96 17.45 3.22 -13.60
N LYS A 97 16.94 4.31 -13.01
CA LYS A 97 17.37 4.82 -11.69
C LYS A 97 16.29 4.75 -10.64
N VAL A 98 15.04 5.01 -11.04
CA VAL A 98 13.92 5.23 -10.10
C VAL A 98 13.75 4.10 -9.10
N PHE A 99 13.76 2.84 -9.54
CA PHE A 99 13.48 1.70 -8.64
C PHE A 99 14.59 1.48 -7.62
N ARG A 100 15.85 1.69 -8.01
CA ARG A 100 16.98 1.64 -7.07
C ARG A 100 16.91 2.76 -6.05
N SER A 101 16.50 3.96 -6.46
CA SER A 101 16.30 5.09 -5.54
C SER A 101 15.17 4.81 -4.55
N ILE A 102 14.03 4.32 -5.03
CA ILE A 102 12.86 3.98 -4.20
C ILE A 102 13.21 2.86 -3.21
N GLU A 103 13.83 1.78 -3.67
CA GLU A 103 14.25 0.67 -2.82
C GLU A 103 15.15 1.14 -1.69
N ASN A 104 16.23 1.86 -2.02
CA ASN A 104 17.15 2.39 -1.03
C ASN A 104 16.45 3.32 -0.03
N HIS A 105 15.54 4.18 -0.50
CA HIS A 105 14.82 5.12 0.35
C HIS A 105 13.91 4.40 1.34
N ILE A 106 13.05 3.51 0.84
CA ILE A 106 12.10 2.74 1.66
C ILE A 106 12.85 1.88 2.68
N LEU A 107 13.91 1.17 2.26
CA LEU A 107 14.72 0.37 3.18
C LEU A 107 15.40 1.25 4.23
N THR A 108 15.92 2.42 3.85
CA THR A 108 16.53 3.38 4.80
C THR A 108 15.53 3.81 5.87
N ILE A 109 14.30 4.15 5.47
CA ILE A 109 13.23 4.54 6.39
C ILE A 109 12.92 3.42 7.38
N PHE A 110 12.64 2.21 6.88
CA PHE A 110 12.26 1.06 7.73
C PHE A 110 13.43 0.54 8.58
N GLN A 111 14.67 0.74 8.14
CA GLN A 111 15.85 0.33 8.91
C GLN A 111 16.33 1.40 9.90
N SER A 112 15.82 2.62 9.81
CA SER A 112 16.20 3.73 10.70
C SER A 112 15.91 3.41 12.17
N SER A 113 16.79 3.87 13.07
CA SER A 113 16.62 3.69 14.52
C SER A 113 15.31 4.32 15.00
N SER A 114 14.94 5.48 14.48
CA SER A 114 13.72 6.19 14.87
C SER A 114 12.44 5.44 14.50
N PHE A 115 12.41 4.72 13.37
CA PHE A 115 11.30 3.86 12.99
C PHE A 115 11.26 2.62 13.89
N LYS A 116 12.39 1.92 14.07
CA LYS A 116 12.49 0.73 14.93
C LYS A 116 12.08 1.02 16.39
N GLU A 117 12.49 2.16 16.94
CA GLU A 117 12.08 2.59 18.28
C GLU A 117 10.57 2.82 18.40
N LYS A 118 9.90 3.31 17.34
CA LYS A 118 8.44 3.42 17.32
C LYS A 118 7.78 2.05 17.25
N CYS A 119 8.31 1.13 16.45
CA CYS A 119 7.82 -0.25 16.37
C CYS A 119 7.84 -0.94 17.74
N GLN A 120 8.83 -0.67 18.60
CA GLN A 120 8.92 -1.25 19.94
C GLN A 120 7.85 -0.74 20.92
N ARG A 121 7.16 0.37 20.61
CA ARG A 121 6.22 1.04 21.52
C ARG A 121 4.76 0.83 21.17
N ILE A 122 4.48 0.36 19.97
CA ILE A 122 3.12 0.08 19.49
C ILE A 122 2.70 -1.34 19.86
N LYS A 123 1.39 -1.56 19.88
CA LYS A 123 0.82 -2.91 19.94
C LYS A 123 0.62 -3.48 18.53
N GLY A 124 0.78 -4.79 18.40
CA GLY A 124 0.49 -5.51 17.16
C GLY A 124 1.62 -5.47 16.15
N GLU A 125 1.38 -6.09 15.01
CA GLU A 125 2.31 -6.21 13.89
C GLU A 125 1.57 -6.01 12.57
N THR A 126 2.30 -5.88 11.48
CA THR A 126 1.66 -5.77 10.17
C THR A 126 2.54 -6.37 9.07
N ALA A 127 1.92 -7.18 8.21
CA ALA A 127 2.48 -7.48 6.91
C ALA A 127 2.24 -6.26 5.98
N CYS A 128 3.16 -6.02 5.06
CA CYS A 128 3.12 -4.86 4.19
C CYS A 128 3.62 -5.24 2.80
N LEU A 129 2.82 -4.89 1.79
CA LEU A 129 3.19 -4.99 0.39
C LEU A 129 3.15 -3.60 -0.22
N LEU A 130 4.29 -3.15 -0.73
CA LEU A 130 4.42 -1.91 -1.49
C LEU A 130 4.58 -2.25 -2.97
N CYS A 131 3.86 -1.56 -3.84
CA CYS A 131 3.96 -1.68 -5.28
C CYS A 131 4.17 -0.29 -5.89
N VAL A 132 5.15 -0.18 -6.77
CA VAL A 132 5.43 1.03 -7.54
C VAL A 132 5.40 0.69 -9.01
N ARG A 133 4.52 1.35 -9.76
CA ARG A 133 4.50 1.28 -11.21
C ARG A 133 5.03 2.58 -11.79
N LYS A 134 5.94 2.49 -12.74
CA LYS A 134 6.32 3.61 -13.62
C LYS A 134 6.38 3.09 -15.05
N GLU A 135 5.67 3.76 -15.95
CA GLU A 135 5.51 3.29 -17.33
C GLU A 135 5.06 1.81 -17.36
N ASN A 136 5.83 0.93 -18.01
CA ASN A 136 5.51 -0.49 -18.19
C ASN A 136 6.20 -1.42 -17.17
N TYR A 137 6.76 -0.86 -16.10
CA TYR A 137 7.50 -1.62 -15.09
C TYR A 137 6.82 -1.52 -13.74
N ILE A 138 6.87 -2.63 -13.00
CA ILE A 138 6.44 -2.71 -11.60
C ILE A 138 7.61 -3.18 -10.74
N TRP A 139 7.80 -2.50 -9.62
CA TRP A 139 8.68 -2.91 -8.53
C TRP A 139 7.81 -3.14 -7.29
N TRP A 140 8.16 -4.13 -6.46
CA TRP A 140 7.45 -4.39 -5.23
C TRP A 140 8.39 -4.78 -4.08
N LEU A 141 7.95 -4.46 -2.86
CA LEU A 141 8.55 -4.94 -1.62
C LEU A 141 7.47 -5.68 -0.83
N SER A 142 7.72 -6.95 -0.51
CA SER A 142 6.80 -7.80 0.26
C SER A 142 7.43 -8.14 1.61
N ILE A 143 6.72 -7.79 2.69
CA ILE A 143 7.07 -8.16 4.06
C ILE A 143 5.85 -8.89 4.64
N GLY A 144 5.96 -10.19 4.89
CA GLY A 144 4.83 -11.03 5.30
C GLY A 144 4.10 -11.62 4.10
N ASP A 145 2.77 -11.67 4.16
CA ASP A 145 1.89 -12.56 3.38
C ASP A 145 0.84 -11.85 2.52
N CYS A 146 0.95 -10.53 2.36
CA CYS A 146 0.20 -9.80 1.33
C CYS A 146 0.65 -10.23 -0.07
N LEU A 147 -0.30 -10.40 -1.00
CA LEU A 147 -0.03 -10.94 -2.34
C LEU A 147 -0.24 -9.90 -3.44
N VAL A 148 0.61 -9.96 -4.47
CA VAL A 148 0.46 -9.16 -5.70
C VAL A 148 0.31 -10.08 -6.92
N TYR A 149 -0.63 -9.71 -7.80
CA TYR A 149 -0.90 -10.42 -9.03
C TYR A 149 -0.76 -9.47 -10.23
N VAL A 150 -0.17 -9.97 -11.32
CA VAL A 150 -0.13 -9.30 -12.62
C VAL A 150 -0.90 -10.13 -13.64
N PHE A 151 -1.97 -9.54 -14.16
CA PHE A 151 -2.80 -10.16 -15.17
C PHE A 151 -2.38 -9.65 -16.55
N HIS A 152 -1.48 -10.39 -17.21
CA HIS A 152 -1.09 -10.16 -18.61
C HIS A 152 -1.47 -11.39 -19.44
N GLU A 153 -1.90 -11.21 -20.70
CA GLU A 153 -2.41 -12.33 -21.52
C GLU A 153 -1.36 -13.44 -21.71
N GLU A 154 -0.09 -13.08 -21.88
CA GLU A 154 1.00 -14.05 -22.03
C GLU A 154 1.25 -14.80 -20.72
N LEU A 155 1.24 -14.11 -19.59
CA LEU A 155 1.37 -14.71 -18.27
C LEU A 155 0.21 -15.64 -17.95
N HIS A 156 -1.01 -15.26 -18.37
CA HIS A 156 -2.21 -16.09 -18.25
C HIS A 156 -2.07 -17.42 -18.99
N LYS A 157 -1.55 -17.39 -20.23
CA LYS A 157 -1.29 -18.62 -21.00
C LYS A 157 -0.29 -19.54 -20.31
N LEU A 158 0.56 -19.00 -19.43
CA LEU A 158 1.54 -19.75 -18.64
C LEU A 158 1.06 -20.11 -17.22
N GLY A 159 -0.13 -19.65 -16.81
CA GLY A 159 -0.63 -19.83 -15.44
C GLY A 159 0.16 -19.05 -14.37
N GLN A 160 0.94 -18.04 -14.77
CA GLN A 160 1.88 -17.31 -13.93
C GLN A 160 1.34 -15.93 -13.53
N TYR A 161 0.52 -15.85 -12.48
CA TYR A 161 -0.13 -14.59 -12.08
C TYR A 161 0.50 -13.92 -10.87
N ALA A 162 0.94 -14.72 -9.88
CA ALA A 162 1.50 -14.23 -8.62
C ALA A 162 2.97 -13.80 -8.83
N LEU A 163 3.36 -12.66 -8.26
CA LEU A 163 4.77 -12.22 -8.32
C LEU A 163 5.58 -12.58 -7.06
N ASN A 164 4.92 -12.86 -5.94
CA ASN A 164 5.55 -13.17 -4.65
C ASN A 164 5.03 -14.46 -4.02
#